data_AF-A0A1G8CDJ5-F1
#
_entry.id   AF-A0A1G8CDJ5-F1
#
_cell.length_a   1.000
_cell.length_b   1.000
_cell.length_c   1.000
_cell.angle_alpha   90.00
_cell.angle_beta   90.00
_cell.angle_gamma   90.00
#
_symmetry.space_group_name_H-M   'P 1'
#
loop_
_entity.id
_entity.type
_entity.pdbx_description
1 polymer ?
#
loop_
_entity_poly.entity_id
_entity_poly.type
_entity_poly.pdbx_seq_one_letter_code
_entity_poly.pdbx_strand_id
1 'polypeptide(L)'
;MKFLKVFFAFIFLVSFKSFATSQVSDYLIIKEDTLAIQSNPLEGYFKDHPIPGKFITSISSANWRGYIAYFKFLDGKLVVENIYREIYKENSNGKADYLLTSIYEDVFGTNSNFECNYYSGLLICPSGKILQYVPMGYSSIYESYNLMEIKNGVNLKSKKFNAEEFHKFKRDYFKYFKRTEEYKRKAKDFKETIQSDLSNGLYLSENPGIGRKNESLKAKEAEFKADKQVDSFMFAFLNDYMKTIEIPTN
;
A
#
# COMPACT_ATOMS: atom_id res chain seq x y z
N MET A 1 -13.68 -49.47 17.46
CA MET A 1 -13.27 -48.39 16.53
C MET A 1 -13.34 -47.02 17.22
N LYS A 2 -12.38 -46.70 18.10
CA LYS A 2 -12.35 -45.42 18.86
C LYS A 2 -11.15 -44.52 18.52
N PHE A 3 -10.36 -44.87 17.51
CA PHE A 3 -9.16 -44.11 17.11
C PHE A 3 -9.33 -43.25 15.84
N LEU A 4 -10.51 -43.22 15.22
CA LEU A 4 -10.76 -42.47 13.98
C LEU A 4 -11.43 -41.10 14.17
N LYS A 5 -11.41 -40.55 15.40
CA LYS A 5 -11.98 -39.21 15.68
C LYS A 5 -10.96 -38.15 16.05
N VAL A 6 -9.68 -38.50 16.18
CA VAL A 6 -8.62 -37.54 16.53
C VAL A 6 -7.94 -36.96 15.28
N PHE A 7 -8.11 -37.57 14.09
CA PHE A 7 -7.42 -37.08 12.89
C PHE A 7 -8.12 -35.89 12.19
N PHE A 8 -9.41 -35.64 12.46
CA PHE A 8 -10.14 -34.53 11.84
C PHE A 8 -10.00 -33.18 12.57
N ALA A 9 -9.33 -33.14 13.73
CA ALA A 9 -9.10 -31.90 14.47
C ALA A 9 -7.81 -31.17 14.05
N PHE A 10 -6.98 -31.76 13.18
CA PHE A 10 -5.68 -31.18 12.81
C PHE A 10 -5.67 -30.46 11.45
N ILE A 11 -6.77 -30.47 10.70
CA ILE A 11 -6.84 -29.87 9.35
C ILE A 11 -7.22 -28.38 9.38
N PHE A 12 -7.65 -27.81 10.52
CA PHE A 12 -8.06 -26.40 10.62
C PHE A 12 -6.97 -25.40 11.04
N LEU A 13 -5.70 -25.82 11.13
CA LEU A 13 -4.57 -24.92 11.41
C LEU A 13 -3.66 -24.67 10.19
N VAL A 14 -4.07 -25.09 9.00
CA VAL A 14 -3.43 -24.60 7.78
C VAL A 14 -4.10 -23.27 7.45
N SER A 15 -3.68 -22.21 8.15
CA SER A 15 -3.84 -20.85 7.63
C SER A 15 -3.22 -20.87 6.25
N PHE A 16 -4.04 -20.86 5.20
CA PHE A 16 -3.58 -20.58 3.85
C PHE A 16 -2.79 -19.28 3.95
N LYS A 17 -1.46 -19.38 3.88
CA LYS A 17 -0.62 -18.23 3.67
C LYS A 17 -1.00 -17.74 2.28
N SER A 18 -1.98 -16.84 2.20
CA SER A 18 -2.21 -16.07 0.99
C SER A 18 -0.87 -15.37 0.73
N PHE A 19 -0.17 -15.80 -0.31
CA PHE A 19 1.06 -15.18 -0.77
C PHE A 19 0.66 -13.88 -1.46
N ALA A 20 0.28 -12.89 -0.66
CA ALA A 20 0.30 -11.53 -1.15
C ALA A 20 1.75 -11.14 -1.46
N THR A 21 1.93 -10.18 -2.34
CA THR A 21 3.24 -9.69 -2.77
C THR A 21 3.33 -8.23 -2.34
N SER A 22 4.47 -7.82 -1.78
CA SER A 22 4.67 -6.41 -1.42
C SER A 22 4.62 -5.56 -2.68
N GLN A 23 4.08 -4.35 -2.56
CA GLN A 23 4.00 -3.43 -3.69
C GLN A 23 5.42 -2.96 -4.07
N VAL A 24 5.73 -2.97 -5.38
CA VAL A 24 6.97 -2.39 -5.90
C VAL A 24 6.98 -0.88 -5.61
N SER A 25 8.10 -0.41 -5.05
CA SER A 25 8.29 1.00 -4.67
C SER A 25 8.51 1.89 -5.88
N ASP A 26 8.12 3.15 -5.76
CA ASP A 26 8.74 4.22 -6.54
C ASP A 26 10.11 4.56 -5.96
N TYR A 27 10.87 5.42 -6.64
CA TYR A 27 12.22 5.76 -6.25
C TYR A 27 12.47 7.26 -6.23
N LEU A 28 13.25 7.72 -5.25
CA LEU A 28 13.70 9.10 -5.11
C LEU A 28 15.21 9.16 -5.30
N ILE A 29 15.65 9.87 -6.33
CA ILE A 29 17.06 10.11 -6.63
C ILE A 29 17.55 11.31 -5.83
N ILE A 30 18.57 11.12 -5.01
CA ILE A 30 19.22 12.15 -4.20
C ILE A 30 20.73 12.06 -4.41
N LYS A 31 21.29 13.01 -5.16
CA LYS A 31 22.70 13.01 -5.55
C LYS A 31 23.06 11.69 -6.27
N GLU A 32 23.90 10.87 -5.66
CA GLU A 32 24.36 9.58 -6.19
C GLU A 32 23.56 8.39 -5.64
N ASP A 33 22.60 8.63 -4.74
CA ASP A 33 21.80 7.60 -4.10
C ASP A 33 20.38 7.55 -4.68
N THR A 34 19.76 6.37 -4.63
CA THR A 34 18.39 6.13 -5.10
C THR A 34 17.62 5.41 -4.00
N LEU A 35 16.71 6.13 -3.35
CA LEU A 35 15.95 5.65 -2.21
C LEU A 35 14.61 5.07 -2.67
N ALA A 36 14.25 3.88 -2.20
CA ALA A 36 12.89 3.36 -2.37
C ALA A 36 11.89 4.25 -1.60
N ILE A 37 10.70 4.43 -2.15
CA ILE A 37 9.61 5.20 -1.57
C ILE A 37 8.45 4.27 -1.22
N GLN A 38 8.01 4.28 0.03
CA GLN A 38 6.87 3.54 0.57
C GLN A 38 5.59 4.40 0.63
N SER A 39 5.34 5.15 -0.44
CA SER A 39 4.17 6.02 -0.66
C SER A 39 3.99 6.21 -2.18
N ASN A 40 2.82 6.67 -2.64
CA ASN A 40 2.51 6.76 -4.07
C ASN A 40 2.24 8.20 -4.57
N PRO A 41 3.26 9.02 -4.90
CA PRO A 41 3.04 10.43 -5.22
C PRO A 41 2.22 10.72 -6.48
N LEU A 42 2.22 9.82 -7.47
CA LEU A 42 1.45 9.99 -8.71
C LEU A 42 -0.02 9.53 -8.60
N GLU A 43 -0.42 8.81 -7.54
CA GLU A 43 -1.80 8.32 -7.43
C GLU A 43 -2.84 9.44 -7.38
N GLY A 44 -2.48 10.60 -6.79
CA GLY A 44 -3.35 11.77 -6.81
C GLY A 44 -3.59 12.28 -8.23
N TYR A 45 -2.52 12.38 -9.03
CA TYR A 45 -2.58 12.87 -10.41
C TYR A 45 -3.36 11.93 -11.33
N PHE A 46 -3.14 10.62 -11.20
CA PHE A 46 -3.78 9.61 -12.05
C PHE A 46 -5.28 9.39 -11.76
N LYS A 47 -5.83 9.96 -10.68
CA LYS A 47 -7.29 10.01 -10.49
C LYS A 47 -7.96 10.91 -11.53
N ASP A 48 -7.33 12.03 -11.84
CA ASP A 48 -7.85 13.02 -12.79
C ASP A 48 -7.28 12.82 -14.21
N HIS A 49 -6.13 12.15 -14.32
CA HIS A 49 -5.43 11.89 -15.59
C HIS A 49 -5.10 10.40 -15.73
N PRO A 50 -6.09 9.51 -15.94
CA PRO A 50 -5.84 8.07 -15.97
C PRO A 50 -4.74 7.68 -16.96
N ILE A 51 -3.85 6.77 -16.53
CA ILE A 51 -2.82 6.21 -17.41
C ILE A 51 -3.52 5.54 -18.60
N PRO A 52 -3.09 5.81 -19.86
CA PRO A 52 -3.65 5.14 -21.01
C PRO A 52 -3.62 3.61 -20.85
N GLY A 53 -4.76 2.94 -21.03
CA GLY A 53 -4.90 1.51 -20.75
C GLY A 53 -3.92 0.60 -21.49
N LYS A 54 -3.39 1.04 -22.64
CA LYS A 54 -2.30 0.35 -23.38
C LYS A 54 -1.00 0.17 -22.57
N PHE A 55 -0.83 0.89 -21.47
CA PHE A 55 0.33 0.81 -20.58
C PHE A 55 0.07 0.02 -19.31
N ILE A 56 -1.20 -0.20 -18.95
CA ILE A 56 -1.58 -1.00 -17.79
C ILE A 56 -1.56 -2.47 -18.19
N THR A 57 -0.36 -3.01 -18.38
CA THR A 57 -0.15 -4.44 -18.52
C THR A 57 0.13 -5.00 -17.13
N SER A 58 -0.89 -5.54 -16.47
CA SER A 58 -0.71 -6.24 -15.18
C SER A 58 0.05 -7.54 -15.43
N ILE A 59 1.38 -7.46 -15.38
CA ILE A 59 2.28 -8.59 -15.64
C ILE A 59 2.89 -9.10 -14.32
N SER A 60 2.98 -8.25 -13.30
CA SER A 60 3.56 -8.58 -11.99
C SER A 60 2.52 -8.50 -10.89
N SER A 61 2.38 -9.58 -10.11
CA SER A 61 1.55 -9.55 -8.90
C SER A 61 2.08 -8.61 -7.83
N ALA A 62 3.33 -8.13 -7.93
CA ALA A 62 3.92 -7.17 -7.00
C ALA A 62 3.75 -5.71 -7.44
N ASN A 63 3.34 -5.44 -8.68
CA ASN A 63 3.18 -4.09 -9.20
C ASN A 63 1.72 -3.77 -9.55
N TRP A 64 0.91 -3.53 -8.51
CA TRP A 64 -0.53 -3.28 -8.64
C TRP A 64 -0.85 -1.97 -9.36
N ARG A 65 0.09 -1.02 -9.36
CA ARG A 65 -0.04 0.29 -9.99
C ARG A 65 0.23 0.25 -11.50
N GLY A 66 0.94 -0.78 -11.98
CA GLY A 66 1.30 -0.94 -13.39
C GLY A 66 2.42 -0.01 -13.88
N TYR A 67 3.07 0.73 -12.97
CA TYR A 67 4.22 1.58 -13.28
C TYR A 67 5.19 1.65 -12.11
N ILE A 68 6.40 2.13 -12.40
CA ILE A 68 7.44 2.47 -11.43
C ILE A 68 7.91 3.89 -11.75
N ALA A 69 7.71 4.82 -10.82
CA ALA A 69 8.13 6.22 -11.00
C ALA A 69 9.46 6.49 -10.31
N TYR A 70 10.25 7.36 -10.93
CA TYR A 70 11.47 7.92 -10.38
C TYR A 70 11.27 9.43 -10.22
N PHE A 71 11.63 9.94 -9.05
CA PHE A 71 11.52 11.34 -8.69
C PHE A 71 12.89 11.91 -8.36
N LYS A 72 13.02 13.22 -8.45
CA LYS A 72 14.16 13.98 -7.92
C LYS A 72 13.68 15.32 -7.36
N PHE A 73 14.56 15.99 -6.62
CA PHE A 73 14.36 17.40 -6.31
C PHE A 73 15.12 18.27 -7.31
N LEU A 74 14.41 19.18 -7.98
CA LEU A 74 14.96 20.22 -8.82
C LEU A 74 14.57 21.58 -8.22
N ASP A 75 15.56 22.40 -7.86
CA ASP A 75 15.35 23.70 -7.21
C ASP A 75 14.40 23.65 -5.99
N GLY A 76 14.52 22.58 -5.20
CA GLY A 76 13.71 22.34 -4.00
C GLY A 76 12.30 21.80 -4.25
N LYS A 77 11.93 21.56 -5.51
CA LYS A 77 10.63 21.00 -5.91
C LYS A 77 10.77 19.53 -6.31
N LEU A 78 9.80 18.72 -5.90
CA LEU A 78 9.66 17.34 -6.31
C LEU A 78 9.19 17.31 -7.77
N VAL A 79 9.97 16.68 -8.63
CA VAL A 79 9.67 16.49 -10.05
C VAL A 79 9.77 15.02 -10.41
N VAL A 80 9.02 14.60 -11.42
CA VAL A 80 9.15 13.27 -12.00
C VAL A 80 10.36 13.26 -12.93
N GLU A 81 11.33 12.41 -12.62
CA GLU A 81 12.48 12.12 -13.49
C GLU A 81 12.07 11.20 -14.63
N ASN A 82 11.38 10.10 -14.29
CA ASN A 82 10.91 9.15 -15.27
C ASN A 82 9.74 8.33 -14.72
N ILE A 83 8.97 7.71 -15.62
CA ILE A 83 7.99 6.69 -15.29
C ILE A 83 8.18 5.51 -16.25
N TYR A 84 8.27 4.32 -15.67
CA TYR A 84 8.51 3.09 -16.42
C TYR A 84 7.32 2.15 -16.29
N ARG A 85 7.05 1.41 -17.37
CA ARG A 85 6.29 0.17 -17.31
C ARG A 85 7.22 -1.03 -17.39
N GLU A 86 6.81 -2.13 -16.78
CA GLU A 86 7.47 -3.42 -16.93
C GLU A 86 6.90 -4.13 -18.17
N ILE A 87 7.79 -4.58 -19.07
CA ILE A 87 7.42 -5.38 -20.23
C ILE A 87 8.06 -6.76 -20.10
N TYR A 88 7.26 -7.80 -20.29
CA TYR A 88 7.74 -9.17 -20.39
C TYR A 88 8.42 -9.38 -21.74
N LYS A 89 9.66 -9.84 -21.74
CA LYS A 89 10.35 -10.30 -22.94
C LYS A 89 10.90 -11.68 -22.70
N GLU A 90 10.51 -12.62 -23.55
CA GLU A 90 11.15 -13.93 -23.58
C GLU A 90 12.51 -13.80 -24.27
N ASN A 91 13.57 -14.21 -23.58
CA ASN A 91 14.90 -14.23 -24.17
C ASN A 91 15.10 -15.47 -25.06
N SER A 92 16.21 -15.51 -25.81
CA SER A 92 16.53 -16.61 -26.73
C SER A 92 16.63 -18.00 -26.10
N ASN A 93 16.68 -18.07 -24.76
CA ASN A 93 16.77 -19.31 -24.00
C ASN A 93 15.42 -19.71 -23.37
N GLY A 94 14.31 -19.06 -23.77
CA GLY A 94 12.97 -19.32 -23.25
C GLY A 94 12.76 -18.81 -21.82
N LYS A 95 13.68 -17.99 -21.28
CA LYS A 95 13.55 -17.42 -19.94
C LYS A 95 12.91 -16.04 -20.04
N ALA A 96 11.88 -15.84 -19.22
CA ALA A 96 11.25 -14.57 -18.95
C ALA A 96 12.24 -13.56 -18.38
N ASP A 97 12.31 -12.36 -18.96
CA ASP A 97 12.96 -11.21 -18.35
C ASP A 97 12.02 -10.00 -18.31
N TYR A 98 12.25 -9.11 -17.35
CA TYR A 98 11.49 -7.88 -17.19
C TYR A 98 12.32 -6.70 -17.69
N LEU A 99 11.81 -6.02 -18.71
CA LEU A 99 12.41 -4.80 -19.22
C LEU A 99 11.62 -3.58 -18.74
N LEU A 100 12.31 -2.62 -18.13
CA LEU A 100 11.74 -1.30 -17.86
C LEU A 100 11.75 -0.47 -19.14
N THR A 101 10.57 -0.07 -19.60
CA THR A 101 10.40 0.81 -20.75
C THR A 101 9.81 2.13 -20.27
N SER A 102 10.48 3.24 -20.57
CA SER A 102 9.98 4.57 -20.22
C SER A 102 8.67 4.82 -20.97
N ILE A 103 7.70 5.38 -20.25
CA ILE A 103 6.42 5.87 -20.76
C ILE A 103 6.23 7.35 -20.45
N TYR A 104 7.32 8.07 -20.18
CA TYR A 104 7.27 9.45 -19.71
C TYR A 104 6.60 10.37 -20.71
N GLU A 105 7.01 10.35 -21.97
CA GLU A 105 6.42 11.18 -23.02
C GLU A 105 4.94 10.85 -23.27
N ASP A 106 4.56 9.58 -23.11
CA ASP A 106 3.16 9.16 -23.23
C ASP A 106 2.27 9.69 -22.09
N VAL A 107 2.85 9.93 -20.90
CA VAL A 107 2.12 10.34 -19.70
C VAL A 107 2.17 11.87 -19.49
N PHE A 108 3.31 12.50 -19.75
CA PHE A 108 3.58 13.91 -19.46
C PHE A 108 3.90 14.74 -20.72
N GLY A 109 3.92 14.14 -21.91
CA GLY A 109 4.31 14.82 -23.14
C GLY A 109 5.79 15.22 -23.14
N THR A 110 6.10 16.34 -23.77
CA THR A 110 7.46 16.89 -23.88
C THR A 110 7.91 17.67 -22.63
N ASN A 111 7.13 17.65 -21.54
CA ASN A 111 7.47 18.35 -20.30
C ASN A 111 8.58 17.61 -19.56
N SER A 112 9.83 18.00 -19.75
CA SER A 112 11.00 17.33 -19.17
C SER A 112 11.14 17.41 -17.64
N ASN A 113 10.34 18.25 -16.96
CA ASN A 113 10.39 18.43 -15.51
C ASN A 113 8.98 18.54 -14.93
N PHE A 114 8.16 17.50 -15.11
CA PHE A 114 6.82 17.48 -14.54
C PHE A 114 6.85 17.69 -13.01
N GLU A 115 6.47 18.90 -12.57
CA GLU A 115 6.46 19.29 -11.16
C GLU A 115 5.26 18.66 -10.43
N CYS A 116 5.51 17.98 -9.31
CA CYS A 116 4.47 17.39 -8.47
C CYS A 116 3.84 18.44 -7.53
N ASN A 117 3.46 19.61 -8.05
CA ASN A 117 2.92 20.74 -7.26
C ASN A 117 1.56 20.43 -6.58
N TYR A 118 0.85 19.40 -7.04
CA TYR A 118 -0.38 18.90 -6.43
C TYR A 118 -0.12 17.98 -5.23
N TYR A 119 1.10 17.44 -5.07
CA TYR A 119 1.39 16.43 -4.07
C TYR A 119 1.65 17.07 -2.69
N SER A 120 0.89 16.63 -1.70
CA SER A 120 1.12 16.93 -0.28
C SER A 120 0.99 15.64 0.53
N GLY A 121 2.10 15.17 1.11
CA GLY A 121 2.24 13.84 1.66
C GLY A 121 3.59 13.60 2.33
N LEU A 122 3.77 12.41 2.91
CA LEU A 122 5.09 11.95 3.34
C LEU A 122 5.73 11.06 2.28
N LEU A 123 6.94 11.42 1.84
CA LEU A 123 7.84 10.44 1.23
C LEU A 123 8.49 9.64 2.35
N ILE A 124 8.23 8.34 2.40
CA ILE A 124 8.73 7.42 3.43
C ILE A 124 9.79 6.54 2.78
N CYS A 125 11.06 6.81 3.07
CA CYS A 125 12.17 6.12 2.43
C CYS A 125 12.86 5.15 3.40
N PRO A 126 12.53 3.85 3.40
CA PRO A 126 13.22 2.85 4.22
C PRO A 126 14.66 2.63 3.75
N SER A 127 15.52 2.21 4.68
CA SER A 127 16.93 1.88 4.43
C SER A 127 17.44 0.84 5.42
N GLY A 128 18.53 0.15 5.05
CA GLY A 128 19.09 -0.94 5.85
C GLY A 128 18.37 -2.27 5.65
N LYS A 129 18.59 -3.22 6.55
CA LYS A 129 18.02 -4.57 6.47
C LYS A 129 16.52 -4.55 6.72
N ILE A 130 15.82 -5.49 6.09
CA ILE A 130 14.44 -5.83 6.45
C ILE A 130 14.49 -6.61 7.77
N LEU A 131 13.93 -6.03 8.83
CA LEU A 131 13.79 -6.65 10.15
C LEU A 131 12.60 -7.60 10.20
N GLN A 132 11.52 -7.27 9.48
CA GLN A 132 10.33 -8.11 9.36
C GLN A 132 9.72 -7.98 7.97
N TYR A 133 9.65 -9.09 7.25
CA TYR A 133 8.96 -9.14 5.97
C TYR A 133 7.45 -9.28 6.18
N VAL A 134 6.68 -8.34 5.61
CA VAL A 134 5.22 -8.38 5.59
C VAL A 134 4.75 -8.21 4.14
N PRO A 135 4.18 -9.25 3.53
CA PRO A 135 3.77 -9.26 2.13
C PRO A 135 2.45 -8.51 1.89
N MET A 136 2.34 -7.25 2.30
CA MET A 136 1.12 -6.46 2.14
C MET A 136 1.45 -4.99 1.93
N GLY A 137 1.28 -4.48 0.70
CA GLY A 137 1.62 -3.11 0.35
C GLY A 137 3.07 -2.78 0.75
N TYR A 138 3.23 -1.74 1.56
CA TYR A 138 4.51 -1.30 2.13
C TYR A 138 4.69 -1.65 3.62
N SER A 139 4.13 -2.77 4.08
CA SER A 139 4.06 -3.11 5.51
C SER A 139 5.34 -3.71 6.10
N SER A 140 6.36 -4.01 5.29
CA SER A 140 7.63 -4.56 5.78
C SER A 140 8.38 -3.54 6.66
N ILE A 141 9.08 -4.05 7.68
CA ILE A 141 9.83 -3.25 8.66
C ILE A 141 11.32 -3.26 8.34
N TYR A 142 11.96 -2.08 8.39
CA TYR A 142 13.36 -1.86 8.08
C TYR A 142 14.10 -1.24 9.27
N GLU A 143 15.43 -1.30 9.25
CA GLU A 143 16.30 -0.73 10.30
C GLU A 143 16.13 0.79 10.48
N SER A 144 15.93 1.54 9.39
CA SER A 144 15.84 3.00 9.43
C SER A 144 14.96 3.56 8.33
N TYR A 145 14.40 4.74 8.58
CA TYR A 145 13.48 5.44 7.70
C TYR A 145 13.85 6.92 7.61
N ASN A 146 13.93 7.45 6.39
CA ASN A 146 14.01 8.88 6.12
C ASN A 146 12.62 9.35 5.69
N LEU A 147 11.97 10.18 6.50
CA LEU A 147 10.67 10.75 6.19
C LEU A 147 10.86 12.19 5.71
N MET A 148 10.19 12.55 4.61
CA MET A 148 10.19 13.90 4.06
C MET A 148 8.76 14.40 3.93
N GLU A 149 8.44 15.48 4.62
CA GLU A 149 7.14 16.15 4.53
C GLU A 149 7.11 17.04 3.31
N ILE A 150 6.29 16.65 2.33
CA ILE A 150 6.09 17.40 1.10
C ILE A 150 4.78 18.17 1.19
N LYS A 151 4.83 19.47 0.86
CA LYS A 151 3.65 20.32 0.71
C LYS A 151 3.71 21.01 -0.63
N ASN A 152 2.68 20.77 -1.44
CA ASN A 152 2.56 21.28 -2.80
C ASN A 152 3.84 21.08 -3.63
N GLY A 153 4.40 19.87 -3.56
CA GLY A 153 5.65 19.51 -4.23
C GLY A 153 6.94 20.00 -3.57
N VAL A 154 6.89 20.76 -2.46
CA VAL A 154 8.10 21.29 -1.80
C VAL A 154 8.40 20.51 -0.52
N ASN A 155 9.67 20.12 -0.31
CA ASN A 155 10.10 19.51 0.95
C ASN A 155 10.18 20.57 2.06
N LEU A 156 9.31 20.45 3.07
CA LEU A 156 9.27 21.36 4.20
C LEU A 156 10.18 20.93 5.34
N LYS A 157 10.15 19.65 5.67
CA LYS A 157 10.83 19.08 6.83
C LYS A 157 11.26 17.65 6.50
N SER A 158 12.39 17.23 7.06
CA SER A 158 12.83 15.84 6.96
C SER A 158 13.28 15.34 8.32
N LYS A 159 13.00 14.07 8.60
CA LYS A 159 13.36 13.44 9.88
C LYS A 159 13.73 11.98 9.67
N LYS A 160 14.80 11.56 10.34
CA LYS A 160 15.21 10.15 10.40
C LYS A 160 14.55 9.48 11.59
N PHE A 161 14.14 8.24 11.40
CA PHE A 161 13.58 7.36 12.42
C PHE A 161 14.29 6.02 12.35
N ASN A 162 14.59 5.42 13.50
CA ASN A 162 14.84 3.99 13.56
C ASN A 162 13.53 3.20 13.47
N ALA A 163 13.63 1.87 13.41
CA ALA A 163 12.48 0.97 13.31
C ALA A 163 11.42 1.20 14.42
N GLU A 164 11.86 1.33 15.68
CA GLU A 164 10.96 1.49 16.83
C GLU A 164 10.25 2.84 16.80
N GLU A 165 11.00 3.91 16.54
CA GLU A 165 10.46 5.27 16.44
C GLU A 165 9.45 5.38 15.30
N PHE A 166 9.76 4.82 14.12
CA PHE A 166 8.84 4.83 12.98
C PHE A 166 7.57 4.02 13.28
N HIS A 167 7.71 2.84 13.90
CA HIS A 167 6.55 2.02 14.23
C HIS A 167 5.67 2.69 15.29
N LYS A 168 6.26 3.37 16.29
CA LYS A 168 5.52 4.20 17.24
C LYS A 168 4.81 5.35 16.54
N PHE A 169 5.51 6.09 15.68
CA PHE A 169 4.94 7.19 14.89
C PHE A 169 3.75 6.70 14.06
N LYS A 170 3.89 5.61 13.31
CA LYS A 170 2.81 5.04 12.48
C LYS A 170 1.58 4.67 13.31
N ARG A 171 1.75 4.07 14.50
CA ARG A 171 0.63 3.77 15.41
C ARG A 171 -0.06 5.02 15.93
N ASP A 172 0.70 6.01 16.36
CA ASP A 172 0.13 7.24 16.92
C ASP A 172 -0.54 8.08 15.82
N TYR A 173 0.05 8.14 14.62
CA TYR A 173 -0.58 8.77 13.45
C TYR A 173 -1.88 8.05 13.09
N PHE A 174 -1.94 6.72 13.16
CA PHE A 174 -3.19 6.00 12.91
C PHE A 174 -4.30 6.38 13.89
N LYS A 175 -3.99 6.53 15.19
CA LYS A 175 -4.97 6.98 16.20
C LYS A 175 -5.52 8.37 15.86
N TYR A 176 -4.67 9.27 15.37
CA TYR A 176 -5.09 10.56 14.86
C TYR A 176 -5.95 10.40 13.59
N PHE A 177 -5.48 9.65 12.59
CA PHE A 177 -6.15 9.44 11.32
C PHE A 177 -7.58 8.93 11.50
N LYS A 178 -7.80 7.99 12.43
CA LYS A 178 -9.13 7.47 12.78
C LYS A 178 -10.17 8.54 13.17
N ARG A 179 -9.73 9.72 13.58
CA ARG A 179 -10.61 10.85 13.98
C ARG A 179 -10.97 11.77 12.81
N THR A 180 -10.30 11.62 11.66
CA THR A 180 -10.47 12.48 10.50
C THR A 180 -11.70 12.09 9.67
N GLU A 181 -12.29 13.06 8.95
CA GLU A 181 -13.34 12.80 7.97
C GLU A 181 -12.85 11.93 6.79
N GLU A 182 -11.56 12.04 6.45
CA GLU A 182 -10.93 11.21 5.42
C GLU A 182 -10.98 9.73 5.79
N TYR A 183 -10.67 9.39 7.05
CA TYR A 183 -10.80 8.03 7.55
C TYR A 183 -12.25 7.53 7.50
N LYS A 184 -13.21 8.33 7.98
CA LYS A 184 -14.63 7.94 7.99
C LYS A 184 -15.12 7.61 6.57
N ARG A 185 -14.76 8.44 5.59
CA ARG A 185 -15.09 8.20 4.18
C ARG A 185 -14.45 6.92 3.66
N LYS A 186 -13.14 6.73 3.85
CA LYS A 186 -12.43 5.53 3.39
C LYS A 186 -12.91 4.24 4.05
N ALA A 187 -13.20 4.28 5.34
CA ALA A 187 -13.78 3.17 6.08
C ALA A 187 -15.15 2.77 5.51
N LYS A 188 -15.99 3.75 5.15
CA LYS A 188 -17.27 3.51 4.51
C LYS A 188 -17.09 2.88 3.12
N ASP A 189 -16.26 3.47 2.25
CA ASP A 189 -15.99 2.96 0.90
C ASP A 189 -15.51 1.49 0.95
N PHE A 190 -14.63 1.17 1.91
CA PHE A 190 -14.11 -0.19 2.08
C PHE A 190 -15.18 -1.19 2.57
N LYS A 191 -16.04 -0.77 3.51
CA LYS A 191 -17.17 -1.61 3.97
C LYS A 191 -18.14 -1.93 2.83
N GLU A 192 -18.47 -0.95 2.01
CA GLU A 192 -19.34 -1.13 0.84
C GLU A 192 -18.72 -2.10 -0.18
N THR A 193 -17.41 -1.98 -0.42
CA THR A 193 -16.66 -2.91 -1.30
C THR A 193 -16.70 -4.35 -0.78
N ILE A 194 -16.43 -4.56 0.51
CA ILE A 194 -16.50 -5.90 1.11
C ILE A 194 -17.92 -6.47 1.01
N GLN A 195 -18.94 -5.65 1.27
CA GLN A 195 -20.33 -6.09 1.20
C GLN A 195 -20.74 -6.48 -0.23
N SER A 196 -20.30 -5.74 -1.25
CA SER A 196 -20.53 -6.12 -2.65
C SER A 196 -19.84 -7.45 -2.99
N ASP A 197 -18.59 -7.65 -2.56
CA ASP A 197 -17.85 -8.89 -2.84
C ASP A 197 -18.45 -10.12 -2.14
N LEU A 198 -18.97 -9.94 -0.92
CA LEU A 198 -19.74 -10.96 -0.20
C LEU A 198 -21.06 -11.29 -0.92
N SER A 199 -21.77 -10.29 -1.43
CA SER A 199 -23.02 -10.50 -2.19
C SER A 199 -22.78 -11.19 -3.54
N ASN A 200 -21.59 -11.02 -4.12
CA ASN A 200 -21.14 -11.67 -5.35
C ASN A 200 -20.50 -13.05 -5.13
N GLY A 201 -20.54 -13.58 -3.90
CA GLY A 201 -20.21 -14.98 -3.58
C GLY A 201 -18.73 -15.32 -3.42
N LEU A 202 -17.84 -14.35 -3.17
CA LEU A 202 -16.39 -14.59 -3.24
C LEU A 202 -15.72 -15.16 -1.97
N TYR A 203 -16.43 -15.44 -0.87
CA TYR A 203 -15.85 -16.14 0.29
C TYR A 203 -16.82 -17.13 0.97
N LEU A 204 -16.24 -18.26 1.40
CA LEU A 204 -16.90 -19.47 1.91
C LEU A 204 -17.92 -19.20 3.04
N SER A 205 -19.10 -19.80 2.88
CA SER A 205 -20.17 -19.85 3.90
C SER A 205 -19.68 -20.49 5.20
N GLU A 206 -19.84 -19.81 6.34
CA GLU A 206 -19.65 -20.42 7.65
C GLU A 206 -20.74 -21.48 7.93
N ASN A 207 -20.33 -22.66 8.39
CA ASN A 207 -21.21 -23.75 8.78
C ASN A 207 -21.96 -23.41 10.08
N PRO A 208 -23.30 -23.50 10.15
CA PRO A 208 -24.04 -23.06 11.33
C PRO A 208 -23.98 -24.11 12.44
N GLY A 209 -23.10 -23.90 13.44
CA GLY A 209 -23.10 -24.67 14.69
C GLY A 209 -24.44 -24.61 15.44
N ILE A 210 -24.80 -25.71 16.09
CA ILE A 210 -26.06 -25.96 16.80
C ILE A 210 -26.00 -25.35 18.20
N GLY A 211 -26.74 -24.26 18.41
CA GLY A 211 -26.98 -23.64 19.71
C GLY A 211 -28.07 -22.58 19.55
N ARG A 212 -28.91 -22.34 20.56
CA ARG A 212 -29.90 -21.25 20.51
C ARG A 212 -29.13 -19.93 20.43
N LYS A 213 -29.07 -19.39 19.21
CA LYS A 213 -28.24 -18.25 18.81
C LYS A 213 -28.99 -16.97 19.11
N ASN A 214 -28.43 -16.12 19.96
CA ASN A 214 -28.92 -14.76 20.15
C ASN A 214 -28.50 -13.92 18.93
N GLU A 215 -29.46 -13.58 18.08
CA GLU A 215 -29.22 -12.85 16.83
C GLU A 215 -28.58 -11.48 17.05
N SER A 216 -28.91 -10.80 18.17
CA SER A 216 -28.31 -9.51 18.50
C SER A 216 -26.82 -9.61 18.88
N LEU A 217 -26.41 -10.69 19.56
CA LEU A 217 -25.00 -10.92 19.89
C LEU A 217 -24.20 -11.25 18.65
N LYS A 218 -24.75 -12.07 17.75
CA LYS A 218 -24.12 -12.37 16.45
C LYS A 218 -23.96 -11.14 15.58
N ALA A 219 -24.97 -10.28 15.52
CA ALA A 219 -24.91 -9.03 14.76
C ALA A 219 -23.78 -8.13 15.28
N LYS A 220 -23.68 -7.96 16.61
CA LYS A 220 -22.60 -7.21 17.25
C LYS A 220 -21.22 -7.83 17.03
N GLU A 221 -21.09 -9.16 17.11
CA GLU A 221 -19.83 -9.85 16.84
C GLU A 221 -19.40 -9.72 15.38
N ALA A 222 -20.35 -9.79 14.45
CA ALA A 222 -20.09 -9.59 13.01
C ALA A 222 -19.66 -8.15 12.72
N GLU A 223 -20.36 -7.17 13.30
CA GLU A 223 -20.02 -5.74 13.20
C GLU A 223 -18.61 -5.46 13.77
N PHE A 224 -18.32 -5.98 14.97
CA PHE A 224 -16.99 -5.84 15.58
C PHE A 224 -15.87 -6.46 14.74
N LYS A 225 -16.10 -7.64 14.15
CA LYS A 225 -15.14 -8.27 13.23
C LYS A 225 -14.91 -7.42 11.98
N ALA A 226 -15.99 -6.88 11.39
CA ALA A 226 -15.89 -6.01 10.23
C ALA A 226 -15.12 -4.72 10.53
N ASP A 227 -15.39 -4.08 11.66
CA ASP A 227 -14.64 -2.89 12.10
C ASP A 227 -13.15 -3.16 12.29
N LYS A 228 -12.81 -4.31 12.89
CA LYS A 228 -11.40 -4.71 13.04
C LYS A 228 -10.72 -4.98 11.70
N GLN A 229 -11.43 -5.54 10.73
CA GLN A 229 -10.91 -5.74 9.38
C GLN A 229 -10.65 -4.40 8.68
N VAL A 230 -11.58 -3.44 8.81
CA VAL A 230 -11.42 -2.08 8.28
C VAL A 230 -10.21 -1.40 8.90
N ASP A 231 -10.10 -1.41 10.24
CA ASP A 231 -8.95 -0.83 10.95
C ASP A 231 -7.63 -1.45 10.49
N SER A 232 -7.59 -2.79 10.34
CA SER A 232 -6.38 -3.51 9.93
C SER A 232 -5.97 -3.17 8.50
N PHE A 233 -6.94 -3.10 7.59
CA PHE A 233 -6.71 -2.68 6.20
C PHE A 233 -6.21 -1.23 6.15
N MET A 234 -6.90 -0.31 6.82
CA MET A 234 -6.51 1.11 6.84
C MET A 234 -5.13 1.32 7.46
N PHE A 235 -4.74 0.51 8.45
CA PHE A 235 -3.40 0.56 9.03
C PHE A 235 -2.31 0.04 8.06
N ALA A 236 -2.59 -1.02 7.30
CA ALA A 236 -1.66 -1.57 6.31
C ALA A 236 -1.35 -0.54 5.20
N PHE A 237 -2.38 0.17 4.73
CA PHE A 237 -2.29 1.20 3.69
C PHE A 237 -2.11 2.63 4.24
N LEU A 238 -1.81 2.77 5.55
CA LEU A 238 -1.74 4.09 6.20
C LEU A 238 -0.72 5.03 5.56
N ASN A 239 0.35 4.47 4.98
CA ASN A 239 1.41 5.26 4.35
C ASN A 239 0.88 6.23 3.30
N ASP A 240 -0.17 5.86 2.57
CA ASP A 240 -0.78 6.70 1.52
C ASP A 240 -1.58 7.89 2.08
N TYR A 241 -1.86 7.88 3.39
CA TYR A 241 -2.66 8.89 4.09
C TYR A 241 -1.83 9.74 5.06
N MET A 242 -0.54 9.44 5.24
CA MET A 242 0.34 10.25 6.09
C MET A 242 0.79 11.51 5.35
N LYS A 243 0.54 12.67 5.95
CA LYS A 243 0.76 13.99 5.33
C LYS A 243 1.78 14.87 6.04
N THR A 244 2.14 14.54 7.27
CA THR A 244 3.06 15.34 8.09
C THR A 244 3.85 14.45 9.05
N ILE A 245 5.08 14.86 9.36
CA ILE A 245 5.98 14.16 10.30
C ILE A 245 5.65 14.45 11.76
N GLU A 246 4.77 15.41 12.03
CA GLU A 246 4.28 15.76 13.35
C GLU A 246 2.81 15.36 13.46
N ILE A 247 2.44 14.66 14.55
CA ILE A 247 1.06 14.22 14.73
C ILE A 247 0.24 15.43 15.19
N PRO A 248 -0.80 15.84 14.44
CA PRO A 248 -1.60 16.98 14.85
C PRO A 248 -2.31 16.71 16.18
N THR A 249 -2.34 17.72 17.06
CA THR A 249 -2.90 17.60 18.42
C THR A 249 -4.41 17.89 18.50
N ASN A 250 -5.08 18.05 17.36
CA ASN A 250 -6.48 18.47 17.29
C ASN A 250 -7.43 17.31 16.97
#